data_AF-A0A0P9CKI0-F1
#
_entry.id   AF-A0A0P9CKI0-F1
#
_cell.length_a   1.000
_cell.length_b   1.000
_cell.length_c   1.000
_cell.angle_alpha   90.00
_cell.angle_beta   90.00
_cell.angle_gamma   90.00
#
_symmetry.space_group_name_H-M   'P 1'
#
loop_
_entity.id
_entity.type
_entity.pdbx_description
1 polymer ?
#
loop_
_entity_poly.entity_id
_entity_poly.type
_entity_poly.pdbx_seq_one_letter_code
_entity_poly.pdbx_strand_id
1 'polypeptide(L)'
;MHIAINAHLLAHTRSFRRAGVSNYVEALLTHLGQIDRSNRYSIYTTRGLGSRELNLPANFHVRPSRLPTINPRVRIPWEQFYAP
;
A
#
# COMPACT_ATOMS: atom_id res chain seq x y z
N MET A 1 6.41 10.94 14.49
CA MET A 1 5.32 9.96 14.73
C MET A 1 5.49 8.78 13.77
N HIS A 2 4.98 7.59 14.10
CA HIS A 2 4.96 6.44 13.20
C HIS A 2 3.53 6.21 12.70
N ILE A 3 3.34 6.28 11.38
CA ILE A 3 2.04 6.20 10.72
C ILE A 3 2.01 4.94 9.83
N ALA A 4 0.98 4.13 10.00
CA ALA A 4 0.73 2.94 9.19
C ALA A 4 -0.40 3.23 8.18
N ILE A 5 -0.18 2.91 6.90
CA ILE A 5 -1.17 3.06 5.84
C ILE A 5 -1.41 1.70 5.19
N ASN A 6 -2.66 1.24 5.23
CA ASN A 6 -3.08 0.04 4.53
C ASN A 6 -3.40 0.36 3.06
N ALA A 7 -2.47 0.04 2.16
CA ALA A 7 -2.55 0.25 0.71
C ALA A 7 -2.75 -1.07 -0.06
N HIS A 8 -3.41 -2.07 0.51
CA HIS A 8 -3.64 -3.37 -0.16
C HIS A 8 -4.52 -3.30 -1.41
N LEU A 9 -5.31 -2.23 -1.56
CA LEU A 9 -6.08 -1.97 -2.77
C LEU A 9 -5.22 -1.40 -3.91
N LEU A 10 -4.00 -0.95 -3.63
CA LEU A 10 -3.06 -0.46 -4.64
C LEU A 10 -2.63 -1.64 -5.53
N ALA A 11 -3.20 -1.69 -6.72
CA ALA A 11 -2.94 -2.74 -7.70
C ALA A 11 -2.20 -2.16 -8.93
N HIS A 12 -1.04 -2.75 -9.27
CA HIS A 12 -0.27 -2.37 -10.46
C HIS A 12 -0.81 -2.99 -11.77
N THR A 13 -1.88 -3.79 -11.70
CA THR A 13 -2.51 -4.43 -12.86
C THR A 13 -3.52 -3.47 -13.51
N ARG A 14 -3.52 -3.35 -14.85
CA ARG A 14 -4.50 -2.60 -15.69
C ARG A 14 -5.94 -3.17 -15.66
N SER A 15 -6.38 -3.76 -14.56
CA SER A 15 -7.72 -4.32 -14.40
C SER A 15 -8.67 -3.31 -13.73
N PHE A 16 -9.98 -3.54 -13.85
CA PHE A 16 -11.09 -2.76 -13.29
C PHE A 16 -10.91 -2.37 -11.81
N ARG A 17 -10.12 -3.14 -11.04
CA ARG A 17 -9.69 -2.85 -9.65
C ARG A 17 -8.80 -1.60 -9.48
N ARG A 18 -8.39 -0.93 -10.56
CA ARG A 18 -7.68 0.37 -10.48
C ARG A 18 -8.62 1.58 -10.32
N ALA A 19 -9.93 1.39 -10.36
CA ALA A 19 -10.88 2.50 -10.29
C ALA A 19 -10.97 3.14 -8.89
N GLY A 20 -10.95 4.48 -8.86
CA GLY A 20 -11.19 5.33 -7.70
C GLY A 20 -10.10 5.25 -6.62
N VAL A 21 -10.24 4.29 -5.71
CA VAL A 21 -9.46 4.22 -4.46
C VAL A 21 -7.97 4.00 -4.73
N SER A 22 -7.62 3.16 -5.71
CA SER A 22 -6.22 2.88 -6.06
C SER A 22 -5.48 4.14 -6.52
N ASN A 23 -6.09 4.94 -7.40
CA ASN A 23 -5.51 6.20 -7.87
C ASN A 23 -5.42 7.23 -6.73
N TYR A 24 -6.43 7.27 -5.84
CA TYR A 24 -6.40 8.18 -4.70
C TYR A 24 -5.29 7.82 -3.71
N VAL A 25 -5.10 6.53 -3.41
CA VAL A 25 -3.99 6.07 -2.56
C VAL A 25 -2.64 6.38 -3.21
N GLU A 26 -2.49 6.16 -4.51
CA GLU A 26 -1.27 6.51 -5.25
C GLU A 26 -0.97 8.02 -5.16
N ALA A 27 -1.97 8.87 -5.41
CA ALA A 27 -1.83 10.32 -5.31
C ALA A 27 -1.54 10.78 -3.87
N LEU A 28 -2.23 10.21 -2.89
CA LEU A 28 -2.01 10.50 -1.47
C LEU A 28 -0.57 10.20 -1.06
N LEU A 29 -0.06 9.01 -1.37
CA LEU A 29 1.30 8.61 -1.03
C LEU A 29 2.34 9.50 -1.73
N THR A 30 2.10 9.83 -3.00
CA THR A 30 2.96 10.72 -3.78
C THR A 30 3.04 12.11 -3.17
N HIS A 31 1.90 12.74 -2.89
CA HIS A 31 1.88 14.08 -2.32
C HIS A 31 2.35 14.10 -0.86
N LEU A 32 2.06 13.07 -0.07
CA LEU A 32 2.56 12.96 1.30
C LEU A 32 4.09 12.85 1.32
N GLY A 33 4.66 12.10 0.38
CA GLY A 33 6.12 12.02 0.21
C GLY A 33 6.78 13.33 -0.24
N GLN A 34 6.02 14.25 -0.83
CA GLN A 34 6.53 15.58 -1.18
C GLN A 34 6.57 16.50 0.04
N ILE A 35 5.58 16.43 0.92
CA ILE A 35 5.41 17.39 2.02
C ILE A 35 6.03 16.94 3.34
N ASP A 36 6.09 15.64 3.64
CA ASP A 36 6.55 15.17 4.94
C ASP A 36 7.83 14.33 4.89
N ARG A 37 8.87 14.85 5.54
CA ARG A 37 10.18 14.21 5.72
C ARG A 37 10.49 13.85 7.18
N SER A 38 9.61 14.23 8.09
CA SER A 38 9.81 14.12 9.54
C SER A 38 9.21 12.84 10.12
N ASN A 39 8.04 12.42 9.64
CA ASN A 39 7.38 11.21 10.13
C ASN A 39 7.86 9.95 9.42
N ARG A 40 7.74 8.82 10.13
CA ARG A 40 8.02 7.49 9.59
C ARG A 40 6.73 6.85 9.13
N TYR A 41 6.71 6.38 7.88
CA TYR A 41 5.56 5.74 7.28
C TYR A 41 5.80 4.25 7.05
N SER A 42 4.78 3.43 7.30
CA SER A 42 4.74 2.02 6.93
C SER A 42 3.58 1.77 6.00
N ILE A 43 3.88 1.43 4.75
CA ILE A 43 2.89 1.27 3.69
C ILE A 43 2.70 -0.22 3.43
N TYR A 44 1.55 -0.76 3.81
CA TYR A 44 1.25 -2.17 3.60
C TYR A 44 0.60 -2.36 2.23
N THR A 45 1.27 -3.08 1.34
CA THR A 45 0.85 -3.25 -0.06
C THR A 45 0.54 -4.71 -0.36
N THR A 46 -0.11 -4.95 -1.49
CA THR A 46 -0.24 -6.31 -2.03
C THR A 46 1.11 -6.90 -2.44
N ARG A 47 1.16 -8.21 -2.63
CA ARG A 47 2.36 -8.92 -3.08
C ARG A 47 2.87 -8.33 -4.41
N GLY A 48 4.18 -8.06 -4.47
CA GLY A 48 4.86 -7.59 -5.68
C GLY A 48 4.88 -6.08 -5.88
N LEU A 49 4.35 -5.29 -4.93
CA LEU A 49 4.43 -3.83 -4.97
C LEU A 49 5.34 -3.33 -3.85
N GLY A 50 6.59 -3.00 -4.16
CA GLY A 50 7.61 -2.54 -3.22
C GLY A 50 7.87 -1.03 -3.30
N SER A 51 8.90 -0.59 -2.58
CA SER A 51 9.31 0.82 -2.55
C SER A 51 9.79 1.33 -3.90
N ARG A 52 10.39 0.46 -4.72
CA ARG A 52 10.95 0.84 -6.03
C ARG A 52 9.85 1.21 -7.03
N GLU A 53 8.73 0.50 -6.97
CA GLU A 53 7.59 0.72 -7.86
C GLU A 53 6.82 1.99 -7.50
N LEU A 54 6.84 2.40 -6.22
CA LEU A 54 6.11 3.57 -5.73
C LEU A 54 6.94 4.86 -5.66
N ASN A 55 8.26 4.78 -5.91
CA ASN A 55 9.20 5.90 -5.86
C ASN A 55 9.05 6.79 -4.61
N LEU A 56 8.87 6.15 -3.45
CA LEU A 56 8.62 6.86 -2.20
C LEU A 56 9.93 7.27 -1.49
N PRO A 57 9.91 8.37 -0.72
CA PRO A 57 11.05 8.81 0.09
C PRO A 57 11.56 7.76 1.10
N ALA A 58 12.79 7.94 1.59
CA ALA A 58 13.43 7.01 2.53
C ALA A 58 12.68 6.84 3.88
N ASN A 59 11.87 7.82 4.29
CA ASN A 59 11.03 7.73 5.48
C ASN A 59 9.76 6.89 5.28
N PHE A 60 9.53 6.35 4.07
CA PHE A 60 8.43 5.45 3.74
C PHE A 60 8.95 4.02 3.55
N HIS A 61 8.52 3.13 4.45
CA HIS A 61 8.85 1.72 4.37
C HIS A 61 7.69 0.93 3.79
N VAL A 62 7.84 0.45 2.56
CA VAL A 62 6.83 -0.41 1.92
C VAL A 62 7.00 -1.85 2.43
N ARG A 63 5.90 -2.44 2.88
CA ARG A 63 5.80 -3.80 3.40
C ARG A 63 4.80 -4.57 2.55
N PRO A 64 5.26 -5.19 1.44
CA PRO A 64 4.39 -6.03 0.62
C PRO A 64 3.96 -7.27 1.40
N SER A 65 2.68 -7.62 1.27
CA SER A 65 2.14 -8.84 1.85
C SER A 65 2.79 -10.07 1.23
N ARG A 66 3.06 -11.06 2.09
CA ARG A 66 3.56 -12.38 1.66
C ARG A 66 2.43 -13.25 1.12
N LEU A 67 1.17 -12.93 1.46
CA LEU A 67 -0.01 -13.66 1.02
C LEU A 67 -0.56 -13.08 -0.29
N PRO A 68 -1.13 -13.90 -1.19
CA PRO A 68 -1.78 -13.43 -2.40
C PRO A 68 -3.16 -12.80 -2.09
N THR A 69 -3.15 -11.65 -1.42
CA THR A 69 -4.34 -10.88 -1.00
C THR A 69 -5.15 -10.29 -2.16
N ILE A 70 -4.74 -10.55 -3.40
CA ILE A 70 -5.58 -10.28 -4.59
C ILE A 70 -6.77 -11.25 -4.67
N ASN A 71 -6.62 -12.47 -4.13
CA ASN A 71 -7.70 -13.44 -4.06
C ASN A 71 -8.59 -13.14 -2.84
N PRO A 72 -9.90 -12.85 -3.02
CA PRO A 72 -10.81 -12.56 -1.90
C PRO A 72 -10.83 -13.64 -0.82
N ARG A 73 -10.66 -14.91 -1.21
CA ARG A 73 -10.64 -16.05 -0.28
C ARG A 73 -9.44 -16.01 0.67
N VAL A 74 -8.35 -15.36 0.26
CA VAL A 74 -7.15 -15.15 1.08
C VAL A 74 -7.24 -13.80 1.79
N ARG A 75 -7.74 -12.77 1.10
CA ARG A 75 -7.88 -11.42 1.62
C ARG A 75 -8.82 -11.34 2.81
N ILE A 76 -10.01 -11.92 2.72
CA ILE A 76 -11.04 -11.79 3.78
C ILE A 76 -10.54 -12.38 5.11
N PRO A 77 -10.06 -13.65 5.18
CA PRO A 77 -9.52 -14.17 6.43
C PRO A 77 -8.30 -13.39 6.91
N TRP A 78 -7.40 -12.97 6.00
CA TRP A 78 -6.26 -12.15 6.37
C TRP A 78 -6.69 -10.82 7.01
N GLU A 79 -7.68 -10.13 6.44
CA GLU A 79 -8.23 -8.88 6.98
C GLU A 79 -8.89 -9.08 8.36
N GLN A 80 -9.56 -10.21 8.57
CA GLN A 80 -10.27 -10.47 9.82
C GLN A 80 -9.35 -10.93 10.96
N PHE A 81 -8.22 -11.57 10.65
CA PHE A 81 -7.41 -12.26 11.67
C PHE A 81 -5.96 -11.79 11.79
N TYR A 82 -5.39 -11.16 10.77
CA TYR A 82 -3.93 -10.93 10.71
C TYR A 82 -3.51 -9.56 10.20
N ALA A 83 -4.40 -8.80 9.56
CA ALA A 83 -4.09 -7.44 9.15
C ALA A 83 -3.64 -6.62 10.38
N PRO A 84 -2.49 -5.92 10.30
CA PRO A 84 -1.97 -5.10 11.38
C PRO A 84 -2.82 -3.85 11.61
#